data_AF-A0A7S0BR36-F1
#
_entry.id   AF-A0A7S0BR36-F1
#
_cell.length_a   1.000
_cell.length_b   1.000
_cell.length_c   1.000
_cell.angle_alpha   90.00
_cell.angle_beta   90.00
_cell.angle_gamma   90.00
#
_symmetry.space_group_name_H-M   'P 1'
#
loop_
_entity.id
_entity.type
_entity.pdbx_description
1 polymer ?
#
loop_
_entity_poly.entity_id
_entity_poly.type
_entity_poly.pdbx_seq_one_letter_code
_entity_poly.pdbx_strand_id
1 'polypeptide(L)'
;PELPVTGAPSAEHLRKSSSFTVACPGTRQTMPKVSFDVECVPSEAVLLNFLLAKLQRLEPDILIGHDLLGGIVEKLLARMRVRGTSKWSRLGRLVRSKHLTEVFGTSKSMYARASSVSVAISGRLPCDTYIQ
;
A
#
# COMPACT_ATOMS: atom_id res chain seq x y z
N PRO A 1 47.37 -7.59 -18.14
CA PRO A 1 46.49 -6.59 -17.48
C PRO A 1 45.09 -6.66 -18.11
N GLU A 2 44.34 -7.68 -17.69
CA GLU A 2 42.94 -7.87 -18.01
C GLU A 2 42.15 -7.83 -16.70
N LEU A 3 41.10 -7.01 -16.65
CA LEU A 3 40.21 -6.89 -15.51
C LEU A 3 39.20 -8.05 -15.55
N PRO A 4 38.95 -8.77 -14.45
CA PRO A 4 37.88 -9.77 -14.43
C PRO A 4 36.53 -9.06 -14.44
N VAL A 5 35.72 -9.36 -15.46
CA VAL A 5 34.30 -9.05 -15.51
C VAL A 5 33.58 -9.86 -14.42
N THR A 6 33.29 -9.23 -13.28
CA THR A 6 32.49 -9.86 -12.23
C THR A 6 31.04 -9.91 -12.71
N GLY A 7 30.63 -11.09 -13.18
CA GLY A 7 29.24 -11.38 -13.54
C GLY A 7 28.31 -11.06 -12.37
N ALA A 8 27.31 -10.22 -12.65
CA ALA A 8 26.21 -9.96 -11.73
C ALA A 8 25.54 -11.30 -11.37
N PRO A 9 25.32 -11.60 -10.07
CA PRO A 9 24.58 -12.80 -9.69
C PRO A 9 23.13 -12.70 -10.19
N SER A 10 22.71 -13.77 -10.86
CA SER A 10 21.41 -14.00 -11.50
C SER A 10 20.21 -13.49 -10.72
N ALA A 11 19.32 -12.79 -11.43
CA ALA A 11 18.00 -12.33 -10.97
C ALA A 11 16.97 -13.46 -10.74
N GLU A 12 17.39 -14.72 -10.66
CA GLU A 12 16.49 -15.89 -10.57
C GLU A 12 16.32 -16.44 -9.15
N HIS A 13 17.02 -15.89 -8.14
CA HIS A 13 17.03 -16.47 -6.79
C HIS A 13 16.03 -15.88 -5.79
N LEU A 14 15.15 -14.95 -6.19
CA LEU A 14 14.17 -14.31 -5.29
C LEU A 14 12.73 -14.80 -5.52
N ARG A 15 12.56 -16.12 -5.67
CA ARG A 15 11.25 -16.79 -5.65
C ARG A 15 11.26 -17.99 -4.71
N LYS A 16 11.97 -17.92 -3.59
CA LYS A 16 11.62 -18.76 -2.44
C LYS A 16 10.47 -18.06 -1.74
N SER A 17 9.27 -18.58 -1.92
CA SER A 17 8.16 -18.37 -1.01
C SER A 17 8.63 -18.79 0.38
N SER A 18 9.24 -17.85 1.11
CA SER A 18 9.32 -17.97 2.54
C SER A 18 7.88 -17.95 3.01
N SER A 19 7.32 -19.13 3.22
CA SER A 19 6.14 -19.34 4.03
C SER A 19 6.45 -18.76 5.41
N PHE A 20 6.28 -17.45 5.55
CA PHE A 20 6.17 -16.81 6.83
C PHE A 20 4.80 -17.22 7.35
N THR A 21 4.75 -18.35 8.05
CA THR A 21 3.60 -18.74 8.85
C THR A 21 3.47 -17.71 9.97
N VAL A 22 2.85 -16.58 9.68
CA VAL A 22 2.47 -15.64 10.71
C VAL A 22 1.12 -16.11 11.22
N ALA A 23 1.09 -16.57 12.47
CA ALA A 23 -0.16 -16.73 13.18
C ALA A 23 -0.79 -15.34 13.34
N CYS A 24 -1.92 -15.11 12.68
CA CYS A 24 -2.78 -13.96 12.96
C CYS A 24 -3.11 -13.93 14.46
N PRO A 25 -2.84 -12.85 15.22
CA PRO A 25 -3.19 -12.81 16.64
C PRO A 25 -4.71 -12.78 16.77
N GLY A 26 -5.28 -13.93 17.10
CA GLY A 26 -6.73 -14.12 17.29
C GLY A 26 -7.27 -15.40 16.67
N THR A 27 -6.60 -15.99 15.68
CA THR A 27 -7.01 -17.25 15.06
C THR A 27 -6.14 -18.39 15.56
N ARG A 28 -6.70 -19.22 16.47
CA ARG A 28 -6.08 -20.48 16.94
C ARG A 28 -6.06 -21.59 15.88
N GLN A 29 -6.54 -21.31 14.67
CA GLN A 29 -6.69 -22.27 13.59
C GLN A 29 -5.58 -22.04 12.56
N THR A 30 -4.85 -23.11 12.26
CA THR A 30 -4.04 -23.20 11.04
C THR A 30 -4.99 -23.13 9.86
N MET A 31 -4.83 -22.14 8.98
CA MET A 31 -5.62 -22.10 7.75
C MET A 31 -5.45 -23.42 6.97
N PRO A 32 -6.53 -23.94 6.34
CA PRO A 32 -6.41 -25.08 5.45
C PRO A 32 -5.34 -24.78 4.39
N LYS A 33 -4.54 -25.79 4.02
CA LYS A 33 -3.52 -25.71 2.97
C LYS A 33 -4.17 -25.43 1.62
N VAL A 34 -4.49 -24.17 1.39
CA VAL A 34 -4.80 -23.60 0.08
C VAL A 34 -3.59 -22.76 -0.28
N SER A 35 -3.12 -22.86 -1.52
CA SER A 35 -1.86 -22.24 -1.99
C SER A 35 -1.96 -20.71 -2.17
N PHE A 36 -2.63 -20.01 -1.26
CA PHE A 36 -2.73 -18.56 -1.26
C PHE A 36 -1.58 -17.97 -0.45
N ASP A 37 -0.92 -16.97 -1.04
CA ASP A 37 0.11 -16.17 -0.37
C ASP A 37 -0.58 -15.13 0.52
N VAL A 38 -0.90 -15.52 1.76
CA VAL A 38 -1.57 -14.67 2.74
C VAL A 38 -0.60 -14.31 3.85
N GLU A 39 -0.37 -13.01 4.03
CA GLU A 39 0.47 -12.48 5.10
C GLU A 39 -0.41 -11.96 6.24
N CYS A 40 -0.39 -12.68 7.37
CA CYS A 40 -1.00 -12.23 8.62
C CYS A 40 -0.13 -11.15 9.27
N VAL A 41 -0.75 -10.11 9.81
CA VAL A 41 -0.06 -9.03 10.54
C VAL A 41 -0.77 -8.75 11.87
N PRO A 42 -0.04 -8.34 12.91
CA PRO A 42 -0.58 -8.31 14.27
C PRO A 42 -1.47 -7.11 14.58
N SER A 43 -1.30 -6.01 13.83
CA SER A 43 -2.09 -4.81 14.01
C SER A 43 -2.35 -4.14 12.68
N GLU A 44 -3.41 -3.33 12.64
CA GLU A 44 -3.74 -2.53 11.48
C GLU A 44 -2.63 -1.54 11.12
N ALA A 45 -1.92 -0.98 12.11
CA ALA A 45 -0.79 -0.08 11.83
C ALA A 45 0.32 -0.79 11.06
N VAL A 46 0.59 -2.06 11.38
CA VAL A 46 1.52 -2.89 10.61
C VAL A 46 0.96 -3.21 9.22
N LEU A 47 -0.35 -3.52 9.12
CA LEU A 47 -1.01 -3.76 7.84
C LEU A 47 -0.90 -2.58 6.87
N LEU A 48 -1.16 -1.36 7.34
CA LEU A 48 -1.09 -0.15 6.52
C LEU A 48 0.34 0.13 6.05
N ASN A 49 1.32 -0.02 6.95
CA ASN A 49 2.73 0.14 6.59
C ASN A 49 3.20 -0.94 5.61
N PHE A 50 2.72 -2.17 5.79
CA PHE A 50 3.00 -3.29 4.92
C PHE A 50 2.43 -3.07 3.51
N LEU A 51 1.18 -2.60 3.40
CA LEU A 51 0.57 -2.21 2.13
C LEU A 51 1.39 -1.14 1.41
N LEU A 52 1.80 -0.09 2.12
CA LEU A 52 2.63 0.99 1.55
C LEU A 52 4.02 0.49 1.12
N ALA A 53 4.61 -0.44 1.86
CA ALA A 53 5.88 -1.05 1.50
C ALA A 53 5.75 -1.91 0.24
N LYS A 54 4.69 -2.73 0.12
CA LYS A 54 4.40 -3.49 -1.09
C LYS A 54 4.13 -2.57 -2.28
N LEU A 55 3.39 -1.48 -2.07
CA LEU A 55 3.08 -0.54 -3.14
C LEU A 55 4.34 0.15 -3.68
N GLN A 56 5.24 0.60 -2.80
CA GLN A 56 6.52 1.19 -3.24
C GLN A 56 7.46 0.14 -3.86
N ARG A 57 7.36 -1.14 -3.50
CA ARG A 57 8.19 -2.18 -4.14
C ARG A 57 7.68 -2.53 -5.54
N LEU A 58 6.37 -2.53 -5.72
CA LEU A 58 5.73 -2.86 -7.00
C LEU A 58 5.70 -1.68 -7.98
N GLU A 59 5.66 -0.45 -7.47
CA GLU A 59 5.57 0.79 -8.27
C GLU A 59 4.52 0.77 -9.39
N PRO A 60 3.26 0.36 -9.14
CA PRO A 60 2.25 0.31 -10.19
C PRO A 60 1.93 1.71 -10.74
N ASP A 61 1.85 1.82 -12.06
CA ASP A 61 1.40 3.04 -12.76
C ASP A 61 -0.10 3.26 -12.62
N ILE A 62 -0.88 2.18 -12.66
CA ILE A 62 -2.33 2.20 -12.66
C ILE A 62 -2.84 1.49 -11.41
N LEU A 63 -3.75 2.15 -10.68
CA LEU A 63 -4.47 1.57 -9.54
C LEU A 63 -5.88 1.22 -9.98
N ILE A 64 -6.21 -0.07 -10.02
CA ILE A 64 -7.53 -0.54 -10.44
C ILE A 64 -8.33 -0.96 -9.20
N GLY A 65 -9.57 -0.52 -9.10
CA GLY A 65 -10.45 -0.93 -8.00
C GLY A 65 -11.92 -0.57 -8.26
N HIS A 66 -12.80 -1.18 -7.48
CA HIS A 66 -14.23 -0.86 -7.49
C HIS A 66 -14.53 0.20 -6.44
N ASP A 67 -15.05 1.36 -6.83
CA ASP A 67 -15.27 2.52 -5.97
C ASP A 67 -13.96 2.97 -5.29
N LEU A 68 -12.91 3.08 -6.11
CA LEU A 68 -11.58 3.46 -5.67
C LEU A 68 -11.55 4.92 -5.17
N LEU A 69 -12.14 5.83 -5.96
CA LEU A 69 -12.09 7.27 -5.70
C LEU A 69 -13.13 7.72 -4.67
N GLY A 70 -14.33 7.12 -4.69
CA GLY A 70 -15.44 7.48 -3.79
C GLY A 70 -15.37 6.79 -2.42
N GLY A 71 -14.75 5.61 -2.35
CA GLY A 71 -14.78 4.76 -1.17
C GLY A 71 -13.41 4.36 -0.64
N ILE A 72 -12.67 3.56 -1.41
CA ILE A 72 -11.51 2.82 -0.90
C ILE A 72 -10.40 3.76 -0.45
N VAL A 73 -9.95 4.66 -1.32
CA VAL A 73 -8.81 5.55 -1.02
C VAL A 73 -9.14 6.43 0.17
N GLU A 74 -10.34 6.98 0.22
CA GLU A 74 -10.73 7.86 1.30
C GLU A 74 -10.82 7.16 2.66
N LYS A 75 -11.45 5.98 2.71
CA LYS A 75 -11.47 5.15 3.93
C LYS A 75 -10.04 4.80 4.36
N LEU A 76 -9.18 4.46 3.41
CA LEU A 76 -7.77 4.15 3.68
C LEU A 76 -7.05 5.34 4.31
N LEU A 77 -7.20 6.56 3.76
CA LEU A 77 -6.64 7.78 4.34
C LEU A 77 -7.19 8.06 5.74
N ALA A 78 -8.49 7.91 5.94
CA ALA A 78 -9.11 8.11 7.26
C ALA A 78 -8.52 7.15 8.31
N ARG A 79 -8.31 5.87 7.95
CA ARG A 79 -7.67 4.89 8.83
C ARG A 79 -6.20 5.21 9.09
N MET A 80 -5.44 5.62 8.06
CA MET A 80 -4.05 6.06 8.22
C MET A 80 -3.92 7.29 9.13
N ARG A 81 -4.89 8.21 9.07
CA ARG A 81 -4.96 9.39 9.94
C ARG A 81 -5.17 9.00 11.40
N VAL A 82 -6.12 8.11 11.68
CA VAL A 82 -6.41 7.63 13.05
C VAL A 82 -5.23 6.85 13.63
N ARG A 83 -4.52 6.06 12.79
CA ARG A 83 -3.38 5.26 13.22
C ARG A 83 -2.04 6.01 13.23
N GLY A 84 -1.96 7.22 12.69
CA GLY A 84 -0.73 8.01 12.66
C GLY A 84 0.36 7.41 11.76
N THR A 85 0.02 7.06 10.52
CA THR A 85 1.01 6.45 9.60
C THR A 85 2.00 7.50 9.08
N SER A 86 3.27 7.41 9.52
CA SER A 86 4.33 8.39 9.19
C SER A 86 4.59 8.55 7.69
N LYS A 87 4.52 7.47 6.89
CA LYS A 87 4.91 7.47 5.46
C LYS A 87 3.73 7.28 4.50
N TRP A 88 2.59 7.90 4.79
CA TRP A 88 1.38 7.80 3.97
C TRP A 88 1.53 8.27 2.52
N SER A 89 2.45 9.19 2.26
CA SER A 89 2.71 9.77 0.94
C SER A 89 3.24 8.76 -0.07
N ARG A 90 3.68 7.58 0.38
CA ARG A 90 4.04 6.42 -0.46
C ARG A 90 2.83 5.81 -1.20
N LEU A 91 1.61 6.22 -0.86
CA LEU A 91 0.40 5.83 -1.58
C LEU A 91 0.43 6.34 -3.03
N GLY A 92 0.91 7.57 -3.24
CA GLY A 92 1.23 8.13 -4.54
C GLY A 92 2.70 7.94 -4.89
N ARG A 93 3.19 8.69 -5.88
CA ARG A 93 4.62 8.82 -6.17
C ARG A 93 5.25 10.05 -5.51
N LEU A 94 4.43 11.02 -5.10
CA LEU A 94 4.91 12.26 -4.50
C LEU A 94 5.08 12.12 -2.98
N VAL A 95 6.34 12.02 -2.54
CA VAL A 95 6.73 11.98 -1.13
C VAL A 95 6.46 13.33 -0.48
N ARG A 96 5.81 13.30 0.68
CA ARG A 96 5.44 14.48 1.48
C ARG A 96 5.85 14.27 2.93
N SER A 97 6.40 15.32 3.52
CA SER A 97 6.84 15.34 4.93
C SER A 97 5.74 15.72 5.91
N LYS A 98 4.68 16.39 5.44
CA LYS A 98 3.56 16.84 6.28
C LYS A 98 2.71 15.67 6.74
N HIS A 99 2.15 15.75 7.94
CA HIS A 99 1.27 14.70 8.46
C HIS A 99 -0.11 14.74 7.78
N LEU A 100 -0.80 13.59 7.70
CA LEU A 100 -2.15 13.50 7.10
C LEU A 100 -3.11 14.52 7.71
N THR A 101 -3.02 14.77 9.02
CA THR A 101 -3.89 15.74 9.71
C THR A 101 -3.70 17.17 9.25
N GLU A 102 -2.50 17.51 8.77
CA GLU A 102 -2.15 18.85 8.30
C GLU A 102 -2.49 19.04 6.82
N VAL A 103 -2.34 17.98 6.02
CA VAL A 103 -2.63 18.03 4.57
C VAL A 103 -4.11 17.91 4.30
N PHE A 104 -4.81 17.08 5.08
CA PHE A 104 -6.22 16.81 4.90
C PHE A 104 -6.97 17.45 6.07
N GLY A 105 -7.50 18.65 5.85
CA GLY A 105 -8.34 19.34 6.84
C GLY A 105 -9.59 18.53 7.20
N THR A 106 -10.26 18.90 8.29
CA THR A 106 -11.51 18.24 8.75
C THR A 106 -12.72 18.60 7.89
N SER A 107 -12.53 19.38 6.82
CA SER A 107 -13.60 19.80 5.93
C SER A 107 -14.21 18.59 5.23
N LYS A 108 -15.52 18.41 5.42
CA LYS A 108 -16.32 17.36 4.77
C LYS A 108 -16.85 17.80 3.40
N SER A 109 -16.43 18.98 2.90
CA SER A 109 -16.82 19.46 1.58
C SER A 109 -16.41 18.45 0.50
N MET A 110 -17.29 18.23 -0.47
CA MET A 110 -17.07 17.30 -1.56
C MET A 110 -15.79 17.63 -2.34
N TYR A 111 -15.52 18.92 -2.55
CA TYR A 111 -14.29 19.41 -3.17
C TYR A 111 -13.04 19.07 -2.36
N ALA A 112 -13.11 19.17 -1.02
CA ALA A 112 -11.99 18.83 -0.15
C ALA A 112 -11.69 17.32 -0.18
N ARG A 113 -12.72 16.48 -0.32
CA ARG A 113 -12.59 15.02 -0.47
C ARG A 113 -11.98 14.63 -1.81
N ALA A 114 -12.48 15.20 -2.91
CA ALA A 114 -11.92 14.95 -4.23
C ALA A 114 -10.45 15.40 -4.31
N SER A 115 -10.14 16.55 -3.72
CA SER A 115 -8.77 17.06 -3.62
C SER A 115 -7.89 16.15 -2.76
N SER A 116 -8.38 15.70 -1.60
CA SER A 116 -7.59 14.83 -0.72
C SER A 116 -7.24 13.50 -1.35
N VAL A 117 -8.20 12.86 -2.02
CA VAL A 117 -7.99 11.64 -2.79
C VAL A 117 -6.95 11.91 -3.87
N SER A 118 -7.16 12.91 -4.73
CA SER A 118 -6.25 13.24 -5.84
C SER A 118 -4.82 13.52 -5.38
N VAL A 119 -4.65 14.23 -4.25
CA VAL A 119 -3.34 14.52 -3.65
C VAL A 119 -2.66 13.23 -3.19
N ALA A 120 -3.41 12.32 -2.57
CA ALA A 120 -2.88 11.09 -2.00
C ALA A 120 -2.38 10.10 -3.06
N ILE A 121 -3.11 9.96 -4.17
CA ILE A 121 -2.74 9.08 -5.31
C ILE A 121 -1.94 9.81 -6.41
N SER A 122 -1.49 11.04 -6.15
CA SER A 122 -0.73 11.83 -7.12
C SER A 122 0.47 11.07 -7.68
N GLY A 123 0.57 11.02 -9.01
CA GLY A 123 1.59 10.27 -9.75
C GLY A 123 1.21 8.82 -10.08
N ARG A 124 0.02 8.35 -9.69
CA ARG A 124 -0.56 7.08 -10.13
C ARG A 124 -1.92 7.34 -10.78
N LEU A 125 -2.26 6.59 -11.82
CA LEU A 125 -3.53 6.73 -12.53
C LEU A 125 -4.59 5.84 -11.84
N PRO A 126 -5.62 6.41 -11.20
CA PRO A 126 -6.73 5.62 -10.70
C PRO A 126 -7.62 5.18 -11.88
N CYS A 127 -7.96 3.89 -11.90
CA CYS A 127 -8.95 3.30 -12.78
C CYS A 127 -10.04 2.70 -11.89
N ASP A 128 -11.19 3.35 -11.89
CA ASP A 128 -12.33 2.92 -11.08
C ASP A 128 -13.29 2.11 -11.96
N THR A 129 -13.70 0.93 -11.48
CA THR A 129 -14.63 0.03 -12.19
C THR A 129 -16.08 0.19 -11.76
N TYR A 130 -16.37 1.00 -10.73
CA TYR A 130 -17.74 1.30 -10.31
C TYR A 130 -18.43 2.30 -11.25
N ILE A 131 -17.64 3.15 -11.91
CA ILE A 131 -18.11 4.08 -12.93
C ILE A 131 -18.27 3.35 -14.27
N GLN A 132 -19.41 2.70 -14.46
CA GLN A 132 -19.90 2.37 -15.82
C GLN A 132 -20.74 3.52 -16.36
#